data_AF-A0A9E2X3N4-F1
#
_entry.id   AF-A0A9E2X3N4-F1
#
_cell.length_a   1.000
_cell.length_b   1.000
_cell.length_c   1.000
_cell.angle_alpha   90.00
_cell.angle_beta   90.00
_cell.angle_gamma   90.00
#
_symmetry.space_group_name_H-M   'P 1'
#
loop_
_entity.id
_entity.type
_entity.pdbx_description
1 polymer ?
#
loop_
_entity_poly.entity_id
_entity_poly.type
_entity_poly.pdbx_seq_one_letter_code
_entity_poly.pdbx_strand_id
1 'polypeptide(L)'
;MPIPRPLDKFQESIVEAAARQMIETGGTASREKLMEEFGVGEHAAQLAITRAKGRFEAAQIDLAQLSLTAQQKVDIAIRQRAQELEAAHEQRVRDEVRRRLEETILPRYKERLADAERVLKARKGVMDRATYRKIRACLHPDRVQDPELKERYEEAFNLFNRLESVLLDEKELPTPTLTIPTTLNELMKLKKKMAERRATRHGSGDLAER
;
A
#
# COMPACT_ATOMS: atom_id res chain seq x y z
N MET A 1 -26.70 -0.36 22.15
CA MET A 1 -27.75 -0.28 21.12
C MET A 1 -27.45 -1.36 20.08
N PRO A 2 -28.34 -2.33 19.85
CA PRO A 2 -28.12 -3.36 18.83
C PRO A 2 -28.10 -2.71 17.44
N ILE A 3 -27.08 -3.01 16.65
CA ILE A 3 -26.98 -2.57 15.25
C ILE A 3 -27.98 -3.42 14.44
N PRO A 4 -28.93 -2.81 13.71
CA PRO A 4 -29.87 -3.58 12.91
C PRO A 4 -29.14 -4.39 11.83
N ARG A 5 -29.58 -5.64 11.60
CA ARG A 5 -29.02 -6.48 10.53
C ARG A 5 -29.21 -5.78 9.17
N PRO A 6 -28.21 -5.86 8.27
CA PRO A 6 -28.36 -5.36 6.91
C PRO A 6 -29.51 -6.09 6.20
N LEU A 7 -30.24 -5.33 5.39
CA LEU A 7 -31.36 -5.85 4.61
C LEU A 7 -30.84 -6.63 3.39
N ASP A 8 -31.55 -7.67 2.98
CA ASP A 8 -31.31 -8.26 1.66
C ASP A 8 -31.74 -7.29 0.56
N LYS A 9 -31.09 -7.35 -0.61
CA LYS A 9 -31.33 -6.42 -1.74
C LYS A 9 -32.82 -6.28 -2.12
N PHE A 10 -33.57 -7.37 -2.00
CA PHE A 10 -35.03 -7.37 -2.24
C PHE A 10 -35.81 -6.57 -1.20
N GLN A 11 -35.41 -6.64 0.07
CA GLN A 11 -36.02 -5.85 1.14
C GLN A 11 -35.65 -4.36 1.00
N GLU A 12 -34.46 -4.06 0.50
CA GLU A 12 -34.07 -2.68 0.18
C GLU A 12 -34.90 -2.10 -0.97
N SER A 13 -35.14 -2.86 -2.05
CA SER A 13 -35.96 -2.36 -3.16
C SER A 13 -37.40 -2.03 -2.75
N ILE A 14 -37.99 -2.79 -1.82
CA ILE A 14 -39.33 -2.49 -1.29
C ILE A 14 -39.32 -1.22 -0.44
N VAL A 15 -38.28 -1.01 0.37
CA VAL A 15 -38.13 0.22 1.18
C VAL A 15 -37.90 1.43 0.27
N GLU A 16 -37.14 1.30 -0.81
CA GLU A 16 -36.94 2.37 -1.79
C GLU A 16 -38.20 2.70 -2.57
N ALA A 17 -38.97 1.69 -3.01
CA ALA A 17 -40.25 1.90 -3.66
C ALA A 17 -41.25 2.60 -2.71
N ALA A 18 -41.31 2.16 -1.45
CA ALA A 18 -42.10 2.82 -0.41
C ALA A 18 -41.66 4.28 -0.20
N ALA A 19 -40.34 4.55 -0.18
CA ALA A 19 -39.81 5.90 -0.04
C ALA A 19 -40.16 6.78 -1.26
N ARG A 20 -40.02 6.28 -2.49
CA ARG A 20 -40.42 7.01 -3.72
C ARG A 20 -41.91 7.35 -3.70
N GLN A 21 -42.74 6.38 -3.34
CA GLN A 21 -44.18 6.59 -3.24
C GLN A 21 -44.54 7.63 -2.16
N MET A 22 -43.79 7.70 -1.06
CA MET A 22 -43.93 8.75 -0.05
C MET A 22 -43.53 10.14 -0.57
N ILE A 23 -42.52 10.25 -1.44
CA ILE A 23 -42.16 11.52 -2.10
C ILE A 23 -43.31 11.98 -3.00
N GLU A 24 -43.83 11.08 -3.84
CA GLU A 24 -44.86 11.41 -4.84
C GLU A 24 -46.22 11.80 -4.22
N THR A 25 -46.56 11.21 -3.07
CA THR A 25 -47.86 11.39 -2.40
C THR A 25 -47.84 12.39 -1.25
N GLY A 26 -46.68 13.01 -0.95
CA GLY A 26 -46.55 13.94 0.17
C GLY A 26 -46.59 13.26 1.55
N GLY A 27 -46.07 12.04 1.68
CA GLY A 27 -45.83 11.37 2.97
C GLY A 27 -46.64 10.11 3.25
N THR A 28 -47.40 9.59 2.28
CA THR A 28 -48.24 8.39 2.47
C THR A 28 -48.00 7.30 1.41
N ALA A 29 -47.23 6.26 1.77
CA ALA A 29 -47.14 5.05 0.95
C ALA A 29 -48.37 4.15 1.17
N SER A 30 -48.91 3.61 0.07
CA SER A 30 -50.03 2.67 0.10
C SER A 30 -49.51 1.24 0.29
N ARG A 31 -49.98 0.57 1.34
CA ARG A 31 -49.65 -0.83 1.64
C ARG A 31 -50.06 -1.75 0.49
N GLU A 32 -51.28 -1.57 0.00
CA GLU A 32 -51.89 -2.41 -1.04
C GLU A 32 -51.06 -2.37 -2.33
N LYS A 33 -50.59 -1.18 -2.74
CA LYS A 33 -49.74 -1.03 -3.92
C LYS A 33 -48.40 -1.74 -3.78
N LEU A 34 -47.76 -1.66 -2.61
CA LEU A 34 -46.49 -2.36 -2.37
C LEU A 34 -46.67 -3.89 -2.31
N MET A 35 -47.81 -4.37 -1.81
CA MET A 35 -48.14 -5.79 -1.80
C MET A 35 -48.37 -6.31 -3.22
N GLU A 36 -49.08 -5.55 -4.06
CA GLU A 36 -49.41 -5.93 -5.44
C GLU A 36 -48.17 -5.87 -6.36
N GLU A 37 -47.32 -4.85 -6.20
CA GLU A 37 -46.12 -4.65 -7.02
C GLU A 37 -44.99 -5.64 -6.70
N PHE A 38 -44.79 -5.97 -5.41
CA PHE A 38 -43.67 -6.82 -4.97
C PHE A 38 -44.09 -8.22 -4.49
N GLY A 39 -45.40 -8.53 -4.49
CA GLY A 39 -45.92 -9.84 -4.07
C GLY A 39 -45.63 -10.17 -2.61
N VAL A 40 -45.51 -9.15 -1.74
CA VAL A 40 -45.15 -9.32 -0.33
C VAL A 40 -46.36 -9.28 0.60
N GLY A 41 -46.28 -10.04 1.70
CA GLY A 41 -47.31 -10.04 2.74
C GLY A 41 -47.42 -8.70 3.47
N GLU A 42 -48.60 -8.43 4.05
CA GLU A 42 -48.96 -7.16 4.70
C GLU A 42 -47.92 -6.69 5.72
N HIS A 43 -47.42 -7.59 6.57
CA HIS A 43 -46.42 -7.26 7.59
C HIS A 43 -45.10 -6.76 6.98
N ALA A 44 -44.67 -7.31 5.84
CA ALA A 44 -43.44 -6.88 5.17
C ALA A 44 -43.60 -5.50 4.52
N ALA A 45 -44.75 -5.24 3.89
CA ALA A 45 -45.10 -3.92 3.37
C ALA A 45 -45.16 -2.87 4.49
N GLN A 46 -45.79 -3.21 5.63
CA GLN A 46 -45.85 -2.34 6.80
C GLN A 46 -44.46 -1.99 7.35
N LEU A 47 -43.60 -2.99 7.47
CA LEU A 47 -42.23 -2.81 7.96
C LEU A 47 -41.42 -1.90 7.02
N ALA A 48 -41.58 -2.08 5.71
CA ALA A 48 -40.94 -1.27 4.69
C ALA A 48 -41.40 0.19 4.76
N ILE A 49 -42.70 0.44 4.92
CA ILE A 49 -43.26 1.78 5.12
C ILE A 49 -42.71 2.41 6.39
N THR A 50 -42.67 1.71 7.53
CA THR A 50 -42.09 2.27 8.76
C THR A 50 -40.61 2.61 8.63
N ARG A 51 -39.82 1.84 7.86
CA ARG A 51 -38.42 2.15 7.58
C ARG A 51 -38.26 3.31 6.60
N ALA A 52 -39.11 3.37 5.57
CA ALA A 52 -39.16 4.49 4.65
C ALA A 52 -39.55 5.78 5.39
N LYS A 53 -40.54 5.73 6.28
CA LYS A 53 -40.88 6.82 7.22
C LYS A 53 -39.70 7.21 8.07
N GLY A 54 -39.01 6.27 8.70
CA GLY A 54 -37.81 6.59 9.48
C GLY A 54 -36.70 7.29 8.67
N ARG A 55 -36.56 6.97 7.37
CA ARG A 55 -35.66 7.66 6.44
C ARG A 55 -36.18 9.05 6.03
N PHE A 56 -37.49 9.21 5.92
CA PHE A 56 -38.17 10.46 5.60
C PHE A 56 -38.22 11.45 6.77
N GLU A 57 -38.50 10.93 7.97
CA GLU A 57 -38.61 11.62 9.26
C GLU A 57 -37.24 11.89 9.87
N ALA A 58 -36.16 11.26 9.38
CA ALA A 58 -34.83 11.83 9.43
C ALA A 58 -34.82 13.09 8.55
N ALA A 59 -35.59 14.09 8.98
CA ALA A 59 -35.90 15.29 8.25
C ALA A 59 -34.59 15.90 7.77
N GLN A 60 -34.57 16.31 6.50
CA GLN A 60 -33.51 17.14 5.99
C GLN A 60 -33.59 18.45 6.77
N ILE A 61 -32.79 18.55 7.84
CA ILE A 61 -32.79 19.70 8.72
C ILE A 61 -32.29 20.87 7.87
N ASP A 62 -33.20 21.74 7.48
CA ASP A 62 -32.85 22.98 6.80
C ASP A 62 -32.08 23.84 7.82
N LEU A 63 -30.75 23.84 7.69
CA LEU A 63 -29.85 24.57 8.59
C LEU A 63 -30.24 26.05 8.66
N ALA A 64 -30.78 26.62 7.57
CA ALA A 64 -31.18 28.03 7.51
C ALA A 64 -32.35 28.37 8.45
N GLN A 65 -33.18 27.38 8.83
CA GLN A 65 -34.32 27.58 9.73
C GLN A 65 -33.97 27.46 11.21
N LEU A 66 -32.76 26.95 11.52
CA LEU A 66 -32.28 26.84 12.90
C LEU A 66 -31.82 28.20 13.45
N SER A 67 -31.85 28.37 14.77
CA SER A 67 -31.21 29.53 15.40
C SER A 67 -29.70 29.52 15.11
N LEU A 68 -29.07 30.70 15.07
CA LEU A 68 -27.63 30.84 14.82
C LEU A 68 -26.78 30.00 15.79
N THR A 69 -27.20 29.91 17.05
CA THR A 69 -26.54 29.06 18.06
C THR A 69 -26.74 27.56 17.81
N ALA A 70 -27.90 27.15 17.27
CA ALA A 70 -28.14 25.76 16.88
C ALA A 70 -27.36 25.39 15.62
N GLN A 71 -27.29 26.28 14.62
CA GLN A 71 -26.45 26.11 13.42
C GLN A 71 -24.98 25.86 13.80
N GLN A 72 -24.41 26.73 14.66
CA GLN A 72 -23.02 26.59 15.12
C GLN A 72 -22.77 25.26 15.84
N LYS A 73 -23.72 24.79 16.66
CA LYS A 73 -23.60 23.48 17.33
C LYS A 73 -23.63 22.32 16.34
N VAL A 74 -24.49 22.39 15.33
CA VAL A 74 -24.57 21.38 14.27
C VAL A 74 -23.28 21.37 13.45
N ASP A 75 -22.75 22.53 13.08
CA ASP A 75 -21.48 22.63 12.34
C ASP A 75 -20.30 22.04 13.13
N ILE A 76 -20.22 22.35 14.43
CA ILE A 76 -19.20 21.76 15.31
C ILE A 76 -19.36 20.24 15.39
N ALA A 77 -20.58 19.75 15.55
CA ALA A 77 -20.86 18.31 15.60
C ALA A 77 -20.51 17.60 14.27
N ILE A 78 -20.82 18.22 13.13
CA ILE A 78 -20.44 17.71 11.81
C ILE A 78 -18.92 17.63 11.69
N ARG A 79 -18.19 18.66 12.11
CA ARG A 79 -16.71 18.68 12.08
C ARG A 79 -16.11 17.60 12.98
N GLN A 80 -16.60 17.48 14.22
CA GLN A 80 -16.16 16.43 15.14
C GLN A 80 -16.42 15.04 14.55
N ARG A 81 -17.62 14.82 13.99
CA ARG A 81 -17.98 13.53 13.39
C ARG A 81 -17.14 13.24 12.14
N ALA A 82 -16.86 14.23 11.31
CA ALA A 82 -15.99 14.08 10.15
C ALA A 82 -14.57 13.68 10.58
N GLN A 83 -14.01 14.34 11.60
CA GLN A 83 -12.71 14.00 12.16
C GLN A 83 -12.67 12.57 12.74
N GLU A 84 -13.71 12.15 13.47
CA GLU A 84 -13.82 10.78 13.97
C GLU A 84 -13.84 9.74 12.83
N LEU A 85 -14.63 10.01 11.77
CA LEU A 85 -14.74 9.12 10.61
C LEU A 85 -13.43 9.03 9.85
N GLU A 86 -12.73 10.16 9.68
CA GLU A 86 -11.42 10.22 9.05
C GLU A 86 -10.39 9.43 9.86
N ALA A 87 -10.30 9.65 11.17
CA ALA A 87 -9.40 8.90 12.05
C ALA A 87 -9.69 7.38 12.02
N ALA A 88 -10.97 6.98 12.05
CA ALA A 88 -11.36 5.59 11.95
C ALA A 88 -11.08 4.98 10.56
N HIS A 89 -11.15 5.78 9.50
CA HIS A 89 -10.79 5.35 8.15
C HIS A 89 -9.27 5.16 8.04
N GLU A 90 -8.49 6.15 8.46
CA GLU A 90 -7.03 6.06 8.48
C GLU A 90 -6.54 4.84 9.25
N GLN A 91 -7.12 4.57 10.43
CA GLN A 91 -6.76 3.42 11.23
C GLN A 91 -7.01 2.11 10.48
N ARG A 92 -8.19 1.96 9.85
CA ARG A 92 -8.52 0.79 9.02
C ARG A 92 -7.56 0.61 7.85
N VAL A 93 -7.19 1.71 7.17
CA VAL A 93 -6.22 1.67 6.08
C VAL A 93 -4.85 1.24 6.58
N ARG A 94 -4.38 1.77 7.72
CA ARG A 94 -3.09 1.39 8.32
C ARG A 94 -3.08 -0.09 8.70
N ASP A 95 -4.15 -0.60 9.28
CA ASP A 95 -4.25 -2.00 9.69
C ASP A 95 -4.28 -2.94 8.47
N GLU A 96 -5.01 -2.58 7.41
CA GLU A 96 -5.02 -3.36 6.16
C GLU A 96 -3.65 -3.35 5.45
N VAL A 97 -2.97 -2.19 5.43
CA VAL A 97 -1.60 -2.10 4.88
C VAL A 97 -0.64 -2.96 5.69
N ARG A 98 -0.72 -2.92 7.03
CA ARG A 98 0.08 -3.78 7.91
C ARG A 98 -0.18 -5.25 7.61
N ARG A 99 -1.45 -5.64 7.55
CA ARG A 99 -1.87 -7.02 7.24
C ARG A 99 -1.27 -7.50 5.92
N ARG A 100 -1.42 -6.74 4.84
CA ARG A 100 -0.88 -7.12 3.52
C ARG A 100 0.64 -7.20 3.51
N LEU A 101 1.32 -6.30 4.23
CA LEU A 101 2.77 -6.34 4.34
C LEU A 101 3.24 -7.59 5.08
N GLU A 102 2.63 -7.91 6.21
CA GLU A 102 3.04 -9.00 7.09
C GLU A 102 2.65 -10.39 6.54
N GLU A 103 1.44 -10.53 6.00
CA GLU A 103 0.91 -11.83 5.55
C GLU A 103 1.32 -12.19 4.12
N THR A 104 1.45 -11.20 3.22
CA THR A 104 1.64 -11.48 1.79
C THR A 104 3.03 -11.09 1.29
N ILE A 105 3.48 -9.87 1.61
CA ILE A 105 4.68 -9.31 0.98
C ILE A 105 5.95 -9.82 1.67
N LEU A 106 6.04 -9.72 3.00
CA LEU A 106 7.22 -10.13 3.76
C LEU A 106 7.56 -11.62 3.60
N PRO A 107 6.60 -12.57 3.64
CA PRO A 107 6.92 -13.99 3.48
C PRO A 107 7.51 -14.29 2.11
N ARG A 108 6.86 -13.84 1.03
CA ARG A 108 7.36 -13.98 -0.34
C ARG A 108 8.75 -13.36 -0.52
N TYR A 109 8.99 -12.24 0.13
CA TYR A 109 10.28 -11.57 0.07
C TYR A 109 11.36 -12.39 0.79
N LYS A 110 11.06 -12.95 1.97
CA LYS A 110 11.96 -13.85 2.71
C LYS A 110 12.31 -15.10 1.91
N GLU A 111 11.34 -15.72 1.24
CA GLU A 111 11.56 -16.87 0.36
C GLU A 111 12.52 -16.53 -0.78
N ARG A 112 12.27 -15.43 -1.49
CA ARG A 112 13.15 -14.98 -2.59
C ARG A 112 14.55 -14.65 -2.11
N LEU A 113 14.70 -14.10 -0.91
CA LEU A 113 15.99 -13.82 -0.30
C LEU A 113 16.73 -15.12 0.02
N ALA A 114 16.06 -16.09 0.63
CA ALA A 114 16.63 -17.40 0.91
C ALA A 114 17.06 -18.12 -0.37
N ASP A 115 16.26 -18.02 -1.44
CA ASP A 115 16.61 -18.55 -2.76
C ASP A 115 17.83 -17.87 -3.36
N ALA A 116 17.90 -16.54 -3.29
CA ALA A 116 19.05 -15.78 -3.75
C ALA A 116 20.32 -16.16 -2.97
N GLU A 117 20.24 -16.25 -1.64
CA GLU A 117 21.36 -16.70 -0.81
C GLU A 117 21.80 -18.12 -1.17
N ARG A 118 20.85 -19.01 -1.43
CA ARG A 118 21.15 -20.40 -1.83
C ARG A 118 21.88 -20.44 -3.17
N VAL A 119 21.44 -19.66 -4.15
CA VAL A 119 22.10 -19.56 -5.46
C VAL A 119 23.50 -18.97 -5.33
N LEU A 120 23.67 -17.92 -4.54
CA LEU A 120 24.99 -17.30 -4.30
C LEU A 120 25.93 -18.27 -3.58
N LYS A 121 25.48 -18.95 -2.53
CA LYS A 121 26.28 -19.96 -1.80
C LYS A 121 26.62 -21.17 -2.67
N ALA A 122 25.77 -21.52 -3.64
CA ALA A 122 26.02 -22.61 -4.58
C ALA A 122 27.05 -22.25 -5.67
N ARG A 123 27.49 -20.99 -5.76
CA ARG A 123 28.51 -20.55 -6.72
C ARG A 123 29.87 -21.15 -6.39
N LYS A 124 30.26 -22.15 -7.18
CA LYS A 124 31.52 -22.91 -7.07
C LYS A 124 32.69 -22.33 -7.87
N GLY A 125 32.49 -21.20 -8.56
CA GLY A 125 33.46 -20.64 -9.51
C GLY A 125 33.93 -21.63 -10.58
N VAL A 126 34.87 -21.19 -11.39
CA VAL A 126 35.56 -22.00 -12.41
C VAL A 126 37.05 -22.09 -12.10
N MET A 127 37.60 -21.10 -11.41
CA MET A 127 39.02 -21.01 -11.06
C MET A 127 39.24 -20.34 -9.70
N ASP A 128 40.37 -20.62 -9.08
CA ASP A 128 40.81 -19.97 -7.85
C ASP A 128 41.28 -18.53 -8.10
N ARG A 129 41.26 -17.71 -7.04
CA ARG A 129 41.61 -16.29 -7.09
C ARG A 129 43.04 -16.05 -7.54
N ALA A 130 43.97 -16.96 -7.25
CA ALA A 130 45.35 -16.81 -7.67
C ALA A 130 45.46 -16.98 -9.20
N THR A 131 44.81 -17.99 -9.78
CA THR A 131 44.74 -18.18 -11.23
C THR A 131 44.05 -17.01 -11.92
N TYR A 132 42.91 -16.54 -11.40
CA TYR A 132 42.21 -15.37 -11.93
C TYR A 132 43.13 -14.13 -11.98
N ARG A 133 43.84 -13.83 -10.87
CA ARG A 133 44.77 -12.69 -10.81
C ARG A 133 45.92 -12.82 -11.81
N LYS A 134 46.46 -14.03 -12.00
CA LYS A 134 47.51 -14.28 -13.00
C LYS A 134 47.01 -13.98 -14.42
N ILE A 135 45.85 -14.50 -14.80
CA ILE A 135 45.26 -14.26 -16.12
C ILE A 135 44.94 -12.77 -16.30
N ARG A 136 44.32 -12.14 -15.30
CA ARG A 136 43.99 -10.71 -15.31
C ARG A 136 45.23 -9.83 -15.47
N ALA A 137 46.33 -10.14 -14.77
CA ALA A 137 47.59 -9.43 -14.92
C ALA A 137 48.18 -9.63 -16.33
N CYS A 138 48.00 -10.81 -16.93
CA CYS A 138 48.43 -11.07 -18.30
C CYS A 138 47.66 -10.28 -19.35
N LEU A 139 46.37 -10.04 -19.13
CA LEU A 139 45.49 -9.28 -20.02
C LEU A 139 45.57 -7.75 -19.83
N HIS A 140 46.39 -7.26 -18.90
CA HIS A 140 46.43 -5.82 -18.61
C HIS A 140 46.95 -5.02 -19.82
N PRO A 141 46.26 -3.93 -20.23
CA PRO A 141 46.65 -3.17 -21.43
C PRO A 141 48.05 -2.53 -21.33
N ASP A 142 48.56 -2.28 -20.12
CA ASP A 142 49.91 -1.74 -19.91
C ASP A 142 51.04 -2.65 -20.41
N ARG A 143 50.76 -3.93 -20.70
CA ARG A 143 51.79 -4.85 -21.23
C ARG A 143 52.05 -4.65 -22.73
N VAL A 144 51.16 -3.95 -23.44
CA VAL A 144 51.21 -3.79 -24.89
C VAL A 144 51.55 -2.35 -25.22
N GLN A 145 52.63 -2.14 -25.99
CA GLN A 145 53.05 -0.81 -26.45
C GLN A 145 52.30 -0.38 -27.72
N ASP A 146 51.88 -1.34 -28.55
CA ASP A 146 51.19 -1.08 -29.82
C ASP A 146 49.75 -0.57 -29.59
N PRO A 147 49.35 0.57 -30.18
CA PRO A 147 48.07 1.21 -29.88
C PRO A 147 46.85 0.39 -30.33
N GLU A 148 46.89 -0.25 -31.50
CA GLU A 148 45.77 -1.06 -32.01
C GLU A 148 45.55 -2.35 -31.19
N LEU A 149 46.64 -2.97 -30.72
CA LEU A 149 46.54 -4.15 -29.86
C LEU A 149 46.09 -3.77 -28.44
N LYS A 150 46.45 -2.57 -27.98
CA LYS A 150 46.05 -2.06 -26.66
C LYS A 150 44.53 -1.98 -26.51
N GLU A 151 43.82 -1.50 -27.53
CA GLU A 151 42.35 -1.46 -27.53
C GLU A 151 41.75 -2.87 -27.40
N ARG A 152 42.25 -3.85 -28.15
CA ARG A 152 41.80 -5.25 -28.05
C ARG A 152 42.04 -5.86 -26.68
N TYR A 153 43.20 -5.57 -26.08
CA TYR A 153 43.52 -6.04 -24.72
C TYR A 153 42.65 -5.36 -23.66
N GLU A 154 42.36 -4.07 -23.82
CA GLU A 154 41.45 -3.35 -22.94
C GLU A 154 40.03 -3.93 -23.00
N GLU A 155 39.52 -4.24 -24.19
CA GLU A 155 38.24 -4.94 -24.36
C GLU A 155 38.25 -6.31 -23.67
N ALA A 156 39.28 -7.12 -23.92
CA ALA A 156 39.42 -8.43 -23.30
C ALA A 156 39.51 -8.35 -21.77
N PHE A 157 40.26 -7.38 -21.25
CA PHE A 157 40.40 -7.11 -19.82
C PHE A 157 39.05 -6.72 -19.19
N ASN A 158 38.29 -5.84 -19.85
CA ASN A 158 36.99 -5.40 -19.39
C ASN A 158 35.96 -6.56 -19.41
N LEU A 159 35.96 -7.39 -20.45
CA LEU A 159 35.12 -8.58 -20.52
C LEU A 159 35.48 -9.58 -19.42
N PHE A 160 36.77 -9.84 -19.20
CA PHE A 160 37.24 -10.76 -18.16
C PHE A 160 36.87 -10.26 -16.76
N ASN A 161 37.02 -8.96 -16.47
CA ASN A 161 36.62 -8.36 -15.20
C ASN A 161 35.09 -8.44 -14.97
N ARG A 162 34.27 -8.28 -16.01
CA ARG A 162 32.81 -8.43 -15.87
C ARG A 162 32.41 -9.85 -15.47
N LEU A 163 33.19 -10.85 -15.90
CA LEU A 163 32.98 -12.26 -15.57
C LEU A 163 33.58 -12.65 -14.21
N GLU A 164 34.24 -11.75 -13.47
CA GLU A 164 34.88 -12.04 -12.19
C GLU A 164 33.93 -12.76 -11.21
N SER A 165 32.68 -12.29 -11.14
CA SER A 165 31.65 -12.86 -10.28
C SER A 165 31.16 -14.26 -10.70
N VAL A 166 31.46 -14.72 -11.92
CA VAL A 166 31.12 -16.07 -12.39
C VAL A 166 32.33 -16.99 -12.28
N LEU A 167 33.53 -16.43 -12.52
CA LEU A 167 34.78 -17.17 -12.52
C LEU A 167 35.26 -17.51 -11.10
N LEU A 168 34.99 -16.66 -10.11
CA LEU A 168 35.41 -16.86 -8.73
C LEU A 168 34.32 -17.48 -7.84
N ASP A 169 34.76 -18.22 -6.83
CA ASP A 169 33.91 -18.78 -5.79
C ASP A 169 33.38 -17.69 -4.84
N GLU A 170 32.18 -17.91 -4.29
CA GLU A 170 31.62 -17.03 -3.25
C GLU A 170 32.52 -16.92 -2.00
N LYS A 171 33.36 -17.92 -1.72
CA LYS A 171 34.33 -17.88 -0.61
C LYS A 171 35.45 -16.87 -0.85
N GLU A 172 35.85 -16.69 -2.10
CA GLU A 172 36.99 -15.84 -2.47
C GLU A 172 36.56 -14.41 -2.83
N LEU A 173 35.35 -14.27 -3.35
CA LEU A 173 34.70 -12.99 -3.64
C LEU A 173 33.27 -12.99 -3.07
N PRO A 174 33.11 -12.77 -1.76
CA PRO A 174 31.79 -12.75 -1.13
C PRO A 174 30.96 -11.59 -1.68
N THR A 175 29.75 -11.92 -2.10
CA THR A 175 28.76 -10.95 -2.54
C THR A 175 28.30 -10.15 -1.32
N PRO A 176 28.33 -8.81 -1.35
CA PRO A 176 27.93 -8.01 -0.21
C PRO A 176 26.47 -8.28 0.15
N THR A 177 26.25 -8.81 1.35
CA THR A 177 24.90 -9.06 1.87
C THR A 177 24.21 -7.73 2.13
N LEU A 178 23.17 -7.43 1.36
CA LEU A 178 22.29 -6.30 1.65
C LEU A 178 21.44 -6.68 2.88
N THR A 179 21.58 -5.94 3.97
CA THR A 179 20.72 -6.11 5.15
C THR A 179 19.33 -5.59 4.82
N ILE A 180 18.43 -6.49 4.43
CA ILE A 180 17.07 -6.13 4.09
C ILE A 180 16.20 -6.24 5.36
N PRO A 181 15.41 -5.22 5.72
CA PRO A 181 14.59 -5.25 6.92
C PRO A 181 13.57 -6.40 6.85
N THR A 182 13.58 -7.21 7.90
CA THR A 182 12.71 -8.39 8.03
C THR A 182 11.40 -8.06 8.75
N THR A 183 11.33 -6.89 9.39
CA THR A 183 10.17 -6.38 10.13
C THR A 183 9.80 -4.96 9.72
N LEU A 184 8.54 -4.59 9.90
CA LEU A 184 8.05 -3.22 9.70
C LEU A 184 8.88 -2.20 10.51
N ASN A 185 9.19 -2.55 11.76
CA ASN A 185 9.95 -1.68 12.65
C ASN A 185 11.38 -1.43 12.14
N GLU A 186 12.04 -2.45 11.60
CA GLU A 186 13.35 -2.29 10.96
C GLU A 186 13.27 -1.42 9.71
N LEU A 187 12.22 -1.59 8.90
CA LEU A 187 12.00 -0.77 7.71
C LEU A 187 11.80 0.70 8.07
N MET A 188 11.02 0.99 9.12
CA MET A 188 10.82 2.33 9.64
C MET A 188 12.11 2.94 10.21
N LYS A 189 12.91 2.16 10.94
CA LYS A 189 14.23 2.59 11.43
C LYS A 189 15.19 2.90 10.28
N LEU A 190 15.22 2.08 9.24
CA LEU A 190 16.04 2.32 8.06
C LEU A 190 15.59 3.57 7.29
N LYS A 191 14.27 3.77 7.13
CA LYS A 191 13.74 5.01 6.54
C LYS A 191 14.15 6.24 7.34
N LYS A 192 14.03 6.21 8.67
CA LYS A 192 14.45 7.31 9.54
C LYS A 192 15.95 7.59 9.40
N LYS A 193 16.80 6.56 9.46
CA LYS A 193 18.25 6.69 9.28
C LYS A 193 18.63 7.25 7.90
N MET A 194 17.90 6.87 6.85
CA MET A 194 18.13 7.40 5.51
C MET A 194 17.66 8.84 5.36
N ALA A 195 16.55 9.22 6.01
CA ALA A 195 16.10 10.61 6.07
C ALA A 195 17.11 11.50 6.83
N GLU A 196 17.62 11.03 7.97
CA GLU A 196 18.67 11.71 8.73
C GLU A 196 19.95 11.90 7.90
N ARG A 197 20.41 10.87 7.19
CA ARG A 197 21.58 10.97 6.28
C ARG A 197 21.39 11.97 5.16
N ARG A 198 20.17 12.10 4.63
CA ARG A 198 19.84 13.10 3.60
C ARG A 198 19.84 14.50 4.19
N ALA A 199 19.25 14.68 5.37
CA ALA A 199 19.24 15.95 6.08
C ALA A 199 20.68 16.43 6.40
N THR A 200 21.57 15.54 6.86
CA THR A 200 22.96 15.90 7.14
C THR A 200 23.76 16.25 5.88
N ARG A 201 23.50 15.59 4.74
CA ARG A 201 24.17 15.91 3.47
C ARG A 201 23.73 17.24 2.88
N HIS A 202 22.46 17.60 3.06
CA HIS A 202 21.97 18.91 2.63
C HIS A 202 22.37 20.03 3.60
N GLY A 203 22.52 19.76 4.90
CA GLY A 203 22.97 20.75 5.88
C GLY A 203 24.47 21.06 5.83
N SER A 204 25.32 20.15 5.33
CA SER A 204 26.77 20.37 5.23
C SER A 204 27.21 21.14 3.98
N GLY A 205 26.32 21.40 3.03
CA GLY A 205 26.62 22.17 1.81
C GLY A 205 26.55 23.69 2.01
N ASP A 206 25.80 24.18 3.00
CA ASP A 206 25.51 25.61 3.18
C ASP A 206 26.48 26.37 4.11
N LEU A 207 27.49 25.68 4.68
CA LEU A 207 28.46 26.28 5.61
C LEU A 207 29.88 26.42 5.02
N ALA A 208 30.08 26.12 3.74
CA ALA A 208 31.38 26.23 3.07
C ALA A 208 31.53 27.49 2.17
N GLU A 209 30.52 28.37 2.10
CA GLU A 209 30.54 29.61 1.29
C GLU A 209 30.33 30.90 2.12
N ARG A 210 30.94 31.02 3.29
CA ARG A 210 31.07 32.32 3.97
C ARG A 210 32.46 32.54 4.53
#